data_AF-A0A6V7KLW5-F1
#
_entry.id   AF-A0A6V7KLW5-F1
#
_cell.length_a   1.000
_cell.length_b   1.000
_cell.length_c   1.000
_cell.angle_alpha   90.00
_cell.angle_beta   90.00
_cell.angle_gamma   90.00
#
_symmetry.space_group_name_H-M   'P 1'
#
loop_
_entity.id
_entity.type
_entity.pdbx_description
1 polymer ?
#
loop_
_entity_poly.entity_id
_entity_poly.type
_entity_poly.pdbx_seq_one_letter_code
_entity_poly.pdbx_strand_id
1 'polypeptide(L)'
;EEQQSIDWLTNHIGPSVEVVQHWEITFPARQRLLKTNISLYDYYEHFPCLKVAEGAQLLQKDFAKLHPEASRLADRWDLIKNHLTQKYRNSTTISQGDKVHVQNLPQLLQIGKDAVLLYLLPLLIIATPAKRKRKQRQNVQNPDGQCHNADDLNGENRNRLGAQEKQDSFIIYVETSAEITGALIRERQRHQAAGTTFQPIPIFVGPLERPTAFYVSMNICQDNPILYKVDSPLDAINLWFQATYALGLTYPKRSEQ
;
A
#
# COMPACT_ATOMS: atom_id res chain seq x y z
N GLU A 1 -4.81 -14.43 33.16
CA GLU A 1 -3.59 -14.35 32.34
C GLU A 1 -3.79 -13.53 31.06
N GLU A 2 -4.69 -13.92 30.15
CA GLU A 2 -4.93 -13.15 28.90
C GLU A 2 -5.35 -11.69 29.17
N GLN A 3 -6.39 -11.45 29.98
CA GLN A 3 -6.85 -10.09 30.30
C GLN A 3 -5.78 -9.25 31.00
N GLN A 4 -5.05 -9.82 31.96
CA GLN A 4 -3.95 -9.13 32.65
C GLN A 4 -2.84 -8.72 31.66
N SER A 5 -2.55 -9.55 30.67
CA SER A 5 -1.57 -9.23 29.63
C SER A 5 -2.08 -8.14 28.67
N ILE A 6 -3.40 -8.11 28.39
CA ILE A 6 -4.01 -7.01 27.63
C ILE A 6 -3.85 -5.71 28.41
N ASP A 7 -4.29 -5.70 29.68
CA ASP A 7 -4.20 -4.52 30.56
C ASP A 7 -2.76 -4.03 30.72
N TRP A 8 -1.78 -4.94 30.69
CA TRP A 8 -0.37 -4.58 30.69
C TRP A 8 0.03 -3.87 29.38
N LEU A 9 -0.30 -4.45 28.22
CA LEU A 9 0.05 -3.90 26.91
C LEU A 9 -0.61 -2.55 26.60
N THR A 10 -1.75 -2.24 27.21
CA THR A 10 -2.40 -0.93 27.05
C THR A 10 -1.64 0.20 27.72
N ASN A 11 -0.79 -0.10 28.70
CA ASN A 11 -0.10 0.88 29.53
C ASN A 11 1.43 0.88 29.35
N HIS A 12 2.00 -0.10 28.64
CA HIS A 12 3.44 -0.28 28.53
C HIS A 12 3.90 -0.46 27.09
N ILE A 13 5.02 0.19 26.75
CA ILE A 13 5.71 0.05 25.46
C ILE A 13 7.05 -0.67 25.59
N GLY A 14 7.43 -1.06 26.81
CA GLY A 14 8.68 -1.73 27.13
C GLY A 14 8.68 -2.25 28.57
N PRO A 15 9.67 -3.09 28.93
CA PRO A 15 10.81 -3.52 28.11
C PRO A 15 10.42 -4.49 26.98
N SER A 16 11.22 -4.52 25.89
CA SER A 16 10.90 -5.26 24.65
C SER A 16 10.58 -6.74 24.88
N VAL A 17 11.31 -7.41 25.78
CA VAL A 17 11.09 -8.83 26.10
C VAL A 17 9.70 -9.06 26.69
N GLU A 18 9.28 -8.23 27.65
CA GLU A 18 7.96 -8.34 28.29
C GLU A 18 6.84 -8.00 27.30
N VAL A 19 7.03 -6.97 26.47
CA VAL A 19 6.10 -6.63 25.38
C VAL A 19 5.88 -7.83 24.49
N VAL A 20 6.94 -8.49 24.01
CA VAL A 20 6.81 -9.67 23.13
C VAL A 20 6.09 -10.81 23.85
N GLN A 21 6.40 -11.09 25.11
CA GLN A 21 5.73 -12.13 25.89
C GLN A 21 4.22 -11.87 26.01
N HIS A 22 3.85 -10.68 26.46
CA HIS A 22 2.44 -10.30 26.57
C HIS A 22 1.75 -10.25 25.19
N TRP A 23 2.46 -9.83 24.14
CA TRP A 23 1.95 -9.80 22.76
C TRP A 23 1.58 -11.19 22.24
N GLU A 24 2.41 -12.19 22.55
CA GLU A 24 2.20 -13.58 22.17
C GLU A 24 1.04 -14.22 22.93
N ILE A 25 0.93 -13.97 24.25
CA ILE A 25 -0.18 -14.44 25.10
C ILE A 25 -1.51 -13.86 24.62
N THR A 26 -1.55 -12.57 24.29
CA THR A 26 -2.78 -11.85 23.92
C THR A 26 -3.21 -12.02 22.48
N PHE A 27 -2.43 -12.75 21.66
CA PHE A 27 -2.74 -12.95 20.24
C PHE A 27 -4.19 -13.39 19.97
N PRO A 28 -4.76 -14.40 20.65
CA PRO A 28 -6.15 -14.82 20.39
C PRO A 28 -7.17 -13.70 20.66
N ALA A 29 -7.03 -12.95 21.76
CA ALA A 29 -7.86 -11.80 22.07
C ALA A 29 -7.72 -10.69 21.04
N ARG A 30 -6.49 -10.35 20.63
CA ARG A 30 -6.24 -9.32 19.62
C ARG A 30 -6.84 -9.69 18.26
N GLN A 31 -6.79 -10.96 17.86
CA GLN A 31 -7.46 -11.45 16.65
C GLN A 31 -8.98 -11.39 16.74
N ARG A 32 -9.57 -11.62 17.93
CA ARG A 32 -11.01 -11.39 18.15
C ARG A 32 -11.36 -9.91 18.04
N LEU A 33 -10.54 -9.03 18.60
CA LEU A 33 -10.72 -7.58 18.55
C LEU A 33 -10.64 -7.05 17.12
N LEU A 34 -9.68 -7.50 16.31
CA LEU A 34 -9.54 -7.10 14.91
C LEU A 34 -10.72 -7.57 14.02
N LYS A 35 -11.47 -8.60 14.44
CA LYS A 35 -12.71 -9.03 13.76
C LYS A 35 -13.92 -8.18 14.11
N THR A 36 -13.79 -7.26 15.07
CA THR A 36 -14.81 -6.24 15.35
C THR A 36 -14.62 -5.04 14.41
N ASN A 37 -15.49 -4.04 14.48
CA ASN A 37 -15.36 -2.80 13.71
C ASN A 37 -14.36 -1.79 14.33
N ILE A 38 -13.33 -2.26 15.05
CA ILE A 38 -12.31 -1.38 15.61
C ILE A 38 -11.53 -0.70 14.48
N SER A 39 -11.31 0.62 14.59
CA SER A 39 -10.46 1.31 13.63
C SER A 39 -8.99 1.01 13.89
N LEU A 40 -8.13 1.14 12.87
CA LEU A 40 -6.68 1.02 13.06
C LEU A 40 -6.15 2.05 14.06
N TYR A 41 -6.73 3.24 14.08
CA TYR A 41 -6.44 4.28 15.05
C TYR A 41 -6.68 3.77 16.47
N ASP A 42 -7.91 3.34 16.77
CA ASP A 42 -8.28 2.85 18.09
C ASP A 42 -7.46 1.62 18.50
N TYR A 43 -7.12 0.74 17.55
CA TYR A 43 -6.27 -0.42 17.83
C TYR A 43 -4.86 -0.02 18.29
N TYR A 44 -4.26 0.98 17.66
CA TYR A 44 -2.93 1.47 18.05
C TYR A 44 -2.97 2.37 19.29
N GLU A 45 -4.05 3.11 19.51
CA GLU A 45 -4.28 3.78 20.80
C GLU A 45 -4.41 2.76 21.94
N HIS A 46 -5.07 1.63 21.68
CA HIS A 46 -5.21 0.55 22.64
C HIS A 46 -3.90 -0.22 22.86
N PHE A 47 -3.06 -0.35 21.83
CA PHE A 47 -1.76 -1.03 21.91
C PHE A 47 -0.60 -0.09 21.54
N PRO A 48 -0.20 0.81 22.44
CA PRO A 48 0.82 1.82 22.17
C PRO A 48 2.20 1.23 21.84
N CYS A 49 2.47 -0.04 22.21
CA CYS A 49 3.67 -0.76 21.83
C CYS A 49 3.84 -0.92 20.30
N LEU A 50 2.78 -0.72 19.52
CA LEU A 50 2.88 -0.66 18.06
C LEU A 50 3.37 0.70 17.54
N LYS A 51 3.34 1.77 18.34
CA LYS A 51 3.75 3.11 17.89
C LYS A 51 5.26 3.33 17.88
N VAL A 52 6.02 2.38 18.44
CA VAL A 52 7.49 2.43 18.51
C VAL A 52 8.12 1.61 17.38
N ALA A 53 9.42 1.74 17.17
CA ALA A 53 10.14 1.09 16.07
C ALA A 53 9.97 -0.44 16.07
N GLU A 54 9.94 -1.04 17.26
CA GLU A 54 9.78 -2.47 17.49
C GLU A 54 8.36 -2.96 17.17
N GLY A 55 7.38 -2.07 17.04
CA GLY A 55 6.00 -2.40 16.67
C GLY A 55 5.89 -3.17 15.36
N ALA A 56 6.78 -2.88 14.40
CA ALA A 56 6.89 -3.65 13.16
C ALA A 56 7.14 -5.14 13.41
N GLN A 57 8.01 -5.47 14.37
CA GLN A 57 8.36 -6.86 14.69
C GLN A 57 7.19 -7.61 15.32
N LEU A 58 6.35 -6.90 16.09
CA LEU A 58 5.12 -7.47 16.66
C LEU A 58 4.11 -7.85 15.59
N LEU A 59 3.95 -7.03 14.55
CA LEU A 59 3.12 -7.36 13.38
C LEU A 59 3.68 -8.52 12.58
N GLN A 60 5.00 -8.59 12.41
CA GLN A 60 5.66 -9.70 11.73
C GLN A 60 5.47 -11.03 12.47
N LYS A 61 5.54 -11.01 13.81
CA LYS A 61 5.23 -12.18 14.66
C LYS A 61 3.79 -12.65 14.48
N ASP A 62 2.83 -11.73 14.48
CA ASP A 62 1.43 -12.05 14.23
C ASP A 62 1.22 -12.66 12.83
N PHE A 63 1.83 -12.05 11.80
CA PHE A 63 1.79 -12.59 10.44
C PHE A 63 2.34 -14.02 10.39
N ALA A 64 3.50 -14.28 10.98
CA ALA A 64 4.12 -15.61 10.99
C ALA A 64 3.22 -16.65 11.68
N LYS A 65 2.48 -16.24 12.71
CA LYS A 65 1.52 -17.12 13.40
C LYS A 65 0.26 -17.39 12.57
N LEU A 66 -0.21 -16.41 11.81
CA LEU A 66 -1.36 -16.55 10.91
C LEU A 66 -1.02 -17.33 9.63
N HIS A 67 0.22 -17.21 9.15
CA HIS A 67 0.67 -17.75 7.87
C HIS A 67 2.03 -18.46 8.00
N PRO A 68 2.09 -19.60 8.72
CA PRO A 68 3.36 -20.30 8.98
C PRO A 68 4.05 -20.83 7.72
N GLU A 69 3.28 -21.13 6.67
CA GLU A 69 3.78 -21.67 5.40
C GLU A 69 4.06 -20.58 4.33
N ALA A 70 3.96 -19.30 4.69
CA ALA A 70 4.18 -18.23 3.73
C ALA A 70 5.64 -18.16 3.30
N SER A 71 5.90 -18.32 2.00
CA SER A 71 7.23 -18.06 1.42
C SER A 71 7.52 -16.56 1.39
N ARG A 72 8.79 -16.16 1.59
CA ARG A 72 9.15 -14.75 1.53
C ARG A 72 9.31 -14.34 0.07
N LEU A 73 8.88 -13.11 -0.26
CA LEU A 73 9.07 -12.56 -1.62
C LEU A 73 10.55 -12.55 -2.01
N ALA A 74 11.43 -12.27 -1.05
CA ALA A 74 12.88 -12.25 -1.23
C ALA A 74 13.43 -13.57 -1.79
N ASP A 75 12.88 -14.71 -1.38
CA ASP A 75 13.36 -16.05 -1.76
C ASP A 75 13.22 -16.31 -3.28
N ARG A 76 12.28 -15.62 -3.93
CA ARG A 76 12.03 -15.74 -5.38
C ARG A 76 12.32 -14.46 -6.14
N TRP A 77 12.85 -13.44 -5.48
CA TRP A 77 12.93 -12.10 -6.05
C TRP A 77 13.85 -12.05 -7.27
N ASP A 78 14.97 -12.78 -7.28
CA ASP A 78 15.87 -12.83 -8.44
C ASP A 78 15.18 -13.35 -9.71
N LEU A 79 14.36 -14.40 -9.57
CA LEU A 79 13.56 -14.93 -10.68
C LEU A 79 12.51 -13.90 -11.14
N ILE A 80 11.82 -13.28 -10.18
CA ILE A 80 10.78 -12.27 -10.46
C ILE A 80 11.39 -11.06 -11.19
N LYS A 81 12.54 -10.54 -10.72
CA LYS A 81 13.26 -9.43 -11.34
C LYS A 81 13.57 -9.65 -12.81
N ASN A 82 14.06 -10.84 -13.14
CA ASN A 82 14.42 -11.18 -14.51
C ASN A 82 13.18 -11.13 -15.41
N HIS A 83 12.07 -11.71 -14.95
CA HIS A 83 10.80 -11.66 -15.67
C HIS A 83 10.24 -10.24 -15.78
N LEU A 84 10.27 -9.45 -14.70
CA LEU A 84 9.82 -8.06 -14.72
C LEU A 84 10.64 -7.23 -15.70
N THR A 85 11.96 -7.34 -15.65
CA THR A 85 12.87 -6.61 -16.54
C THR A 85 12.57 -6.92 -18.02
N GLN A 86 12.39 -8.19 -18.36
CA GLN A 86 12.02 -8.60 -19.72
C GLN A 86 10.64 -8.04 -20.11
N LYS A 87 9.66 -8.13 -19.20
CA LYS A 87 8.30 -7.64 -19.44
C LYS A 87 8.26 -6.13 -19.66
N TYR A 88 9.04 -5.35 -18.90
CA TYR A 88 9.14 -3.90 -19.09
C TYR A 88 9.78 -3.53 -20.43
N ARG A 89 10.88 -4.19 -20.81
CA ARG A 89 11.56 -3.93 -22.09
C ARG A 89 10.65 -4.12 -23.30
N ASN A 90 9.74 -5.09 -23.20
CA ASN A 90 8.79 -5.42 -24.27
C ASN A 90 7.44 -4.68 -24.12
N SER A 91 7.26 -3.87 -23.06
CA SER A 91 5.99 -3.24 -22.76
C SER A 91 5.74 -1.99 -23.61
N THR A 92 4.54 -1.92 -24.16
CA THR A 92 3.98 -0.71 -24.79
C THR A 92 3.17 0.15 -23.82
N THR A 93 2.99 -0.32 -22.58
CA THR A 93 2.11 0.31 -21.57
C THR A 93 2.82 1.37 -20.72
N ILE A 94 4.14 1.28 -20.59
CA ILE A 94 4.96 2.25 -19.83
C ILE A 94 5.38 3.42 -20.72
N SER A 95 5.51 4.61 -20.14
CA SER A 95 5.89 5.83 -20.86
C SER A 95 7.34 5.80 -21.33
N GLN A 96 7.72 6.71 -22.23
CA GLN A 96 9.12 6.83 -22.65
C GLN A 96 10.04 7.25 -21.49
N GLY A 97 9.55 8.07 -20.54
CA GLY A 97 10.28 8.43 -19.33
C GLY A 97 10.58 7.20 -18.46
N ASP A 98 9.57 6.38 -18.19
CA ASP A 98 9.72 5.15 -17.42
C ASP A 98 10.67 4.15 -18.09
N LYS A 99 10.67 4.09 -19.43
CA LYS A 99 11.59 3.23 -20.19
C LYS A 99 13.06 3.60 -19.98
N VAL A 100 13.38 4.88 -19.74
CA VAL A 100 14.76 5.30 -19.45
C VAL A 100 15.27 4.63 -18.18
N HIS A 101 14.47 4.60 -17.11
CA HIS A 101 14.83 3.90 -15.88
C HIS A 101 15.09 2.41 -16.12
N VAL A 102 14.26 1.76 -16.94
CA VAL A 102 14.42 0.34 -17.30
C VAL A 102 15.69 0.09 -18.12
N GLN A 103 16.05 1.01 -19.01
CA GLN A 103 17.29 0.95 -19.80
C GLN A 103 18.54 1.13 -18.94
N ASN A 104 18.46 1.99 -17.92
CA ASN A 104 19.55 2.26 -16.99
C ASN A 104 19.77 1.16 -15.95
N LEU A 105 18.81 0.25 -15.74
CA LEU A 105 18.90 -0.86 -14.76
C LEU A 105 20.28 -1.53 -14.69
N PRO A 106 20.96 -1.91 -15.80
CA PRO A 106 22.26 -2.59 -15.73
C PRO A 106 23.34 -1.78 -14.99
N GLN A 107 23.26 -0.45 -15.00
CA GLN A 107 24.22 0.47 -14.39
C GLN A 107 23.92 0.74 -12.90
N LEU A 108 22.74 0.35 -12.43
CA LEU A 108 22.31 0.62 -11.06
C LEU A 108 22.86 -0.43 -10.09
N LEU A 109 23.05 0.02 -8.84
CA LEU A 109 23.22 -0.89 -7.71
C LEU A 109 21.94 -1.71 -7.49
N GLN A 110 22.08 -2.84 -6.81
CA GLN A 110 20.96 -3.77 -6.59
C GLN A 110 19.74 -3.09 -5.96
N ILE A 111 19.96 -2.23 -4.97
CA ILE A 111 18.89 -1.51 -4.28
C ILE A 111 18.11 -0.56 -5.21
N GLY A 112 18.80 0.09 -6.14
CA GLY A 112 18.18 0.96 -7.15
C GLY A 112 17.41 0.17 -8.20
N LYS A 113 17.94 -1.00 -8.62
CA LYS A 113 17.22 -1.93 -9.51
C LYS A 113 15.91 -2.37 -8.87
N ASP A 114 15.95 -2.76 -7.60
CA ASP A 114 14.79 -3.23 -6.86
C ASP A 114 13.73 -2.12 -6.72
N ALA A 115 14.16 -0.92 -6.33
CA ALA A 115 13.28 0.23 -6.19
C ALA A 115 12.57 0.59 -7.50
N VAL A 116 13.31 0.69 -8.62
CA VAL A 116 12.75 0.98 -9.94
C VAL A 116 11.74 -0.10 -10.35
N LEU A 117 12.10 -1.38 -10.24
CA LEU A 117 11.23 -2.47 -10.68
C LEU A 117 9.93 -2.55 -9.88
N LEU A 118 9.99 -2.30 -8.57
CA LEU A 118 8.83 -2.26 -7.68
C LEU A 118 7.96 -1.02 -7.91
N TYR A 119 8.57 0.15 -8.07
CA TYR A 119 7.86 1.40 -8.35
C TYR A 119 7.08 1.34 -9.67
N LEU A 120 7.64 0.71 -10.70
CA LEU A 120 6.98 0.54 -12.00
C LEU A 120 5.93 -0.59 -12.03
N LEU A 121 5.88 -1.46 -11.00
CA LEU A 121 5.06 -2.68 -10.99
C LEU A 121 3.58 -2.42 -11.29
N PRO A 122 2.94 -1.39 -10.71
CA PRO A 122 1.52 -1.11 -10.97
C PRO A 122 1.22 -0.81 -12.43
N LEU A 123 2.20 -0.33 -13.21
CA LEU A 123 2.00 -0.01 -14.62
C LEU A 123 1.85 -1.26 -15.49
N LEU A 124 2.34 -2.42 -15.04
CA LEU A 124 2.15 -3.71 -15.72
C LEU A 124 0.76 -4.31 -15.47
N ILE A 125 0.01 -3.77 -14.52
CA ILE A 125 -1.35 -4.21 -14.20
C ILE A 125 -2.32 -3.38 -15.04
N ILE A 126 -2.65 -3.93 -16.21
CA ILE A 126 -3.67 -3.35 -17.09
C ILE A 126 -5.04 -3.72 -16.52
N ALA A 127 -5.78 -2.74 -16.01
CA ALA A 127 -7.20 -2.89 -15.75
C ALA A 127 -7.87 -3.32 -17.06
N THR A 128 -8.38 -4.55 -17.10
CA THR A 128 -9.14 -5.05 -18.23
C THR A 128 -10.32 -4.11 -18.46
N PRO A 129 -10.45 -3.49 -19.64
CA PRO A 129 -11.61 -2.66 -19.91
C PRO A 129 -12.84 -3.56 -19.84
N ALA A 130 -13.66 -3.38 -18.80
CA ALA A 130 -14.93 -4.04 -18.69
C ALA A 130 -15.70 -3.82 -20.00
N LYS A 131 -16.07 -4.93 -20.65
CA LYS A 131 -16.67 -4.97 -21.99
C LYS A 131 -17.68 -3.83 -22.13
N ARG A 132 -17.36 -2.83 -22.97
CA ARG A 132 -18.30 -1.76 -23.32
C ARG A 132 -19.54 -2.41 -23.90
N LYS A 133 -20.63 -2.48 -23.14
CA LYS A 133 -21.95 -2.71 -23.75
C LYS A 133 -22.20 -1.51 -24.64
N ARG A 134 -22.12 -1.74 -25.96
CA ARG A 134 -22.40 -0.73 -26.98
C ARG A 134 -23.87 -0.35 -26.83
N LYS A 135 -24.16 0.71 -26.08
CA LYS A 135 -25.53 1.24 -25.95
C LYS A 135 -25.90 1.78 -27.32
N GLN A 136 -26.78 1.07 -28.02
CA GLN A 136 -27.34 1.48 -29.29
C GLN A 136 -28.04 2.83 -29.05
N ARG A 137 -27.57 3.89 -29.69
CA ARG A 137 -28.24 5.20 -29.64
C ARG A 137 -29.62 5.02 -30.27
N GLN A 138 -30.67 4.93 -29.45
CA GLN A 138 -32.03 5.13 -29.91
C GLN A 138 -32.23 6.64 -30.04
N ASN A 139 -32.40 7.10 -31.29
CA ASN A 139 -32.88 8.45 -31.58
C ASN A 139 -34.33 8.54 -31.08
N VAL A 140 -34.53 9.16 -29.92
CA VAL A 140 -35.85 9.65 -29.52
C VAL A 140 -35.92 11.10 -29.98
N GLN A 141 -36.69 11.36 -31.04
CA GLN A 141 -37.03 12.72 -31.46
C GLN A 141 -38.08 13.26 -30.48
N ASN A 142 -37.72 14.30 -29.72
CA ASN A 142 -38.72 15.10 -28.99
C ASN A 142 -39.34 16.14 -29.95
N PRO A 143 -40.62 16.51 -29.79
CA PRO A 143 -41.34 17.35 -30.76
C PRO A 143 -40.94 18.84 -30.83
N ASP A 144 -40.16 19.35 -29.88
CA ASP A 144 -40.03 20.81 -29.69
C ASP A 144 -38.72 21.43 -30.21
N GLY A 145 -37.94 20.72 -31.02
CA GLY A 145 -36.86 21.33 -31.84
C GLY A 145 -35.73 22.06 -31.08
N GLN A 146 -35.66 21.97 -29.76
CA GLN A 146 -34.60 22.58 -28.96
C GLN A 146 -33.48 21.59 -28.68
N CYS A 147 -32.29 21.90 -29.20
CA CYS A 147 -31.05 21.20 -28.92
C CYS A 147 -30.48 21.65 -27.57
N HIS A 148 -30.83 20.95 -26.49
CA HIS A 148 -30.04 20.98 -25.27
C HIS A 148 -29.01 19.84 -25.31
N ASN A 149 -27.73 20.18 -25.16
CA ASN A 149 -26.67 19.20 -24.97
C ASN A 149 -26.95 18.45 -23.66
N ALA A 150 -27.48 17.23 -23.75
CA ALA A 150 -27.73 16.35 -22.62
C ALA A 150 -26.45 15.62 -22.16
N ASP A 151 -25.33 16.35 -22.03
CA ASP A 151 -24.04 15.79 -21.61
C ASP A 151 -23.77 15.93 -20.11
N ASP A 152 -24.66 16.54 -19.32
CA ASP A 152 -24.39 16.86 -17.91
C ASP A 152 -24.99 15.91 -16.85
N LEU A 153 -25.64 14.80 -17.21
CA LEU A 153 -26.34 13.95 -16.22
C LEU A 153 -26.15 12.43 -16.40
N ASN A 154 -24.93 11.95 -16.66
CA ASN A 154 -24.63 10.53 -16.41
C ASN A 154 -23.14 10.31 -16.05
N GLY A 155 -22.87 10.34 -14.74
CA GLY A 155 -21.60 10.04 -14.11
C GLY A 155 -21.17 8.57 -14.24
N GLU A 156 -20.76 8.16 -15.42
CA GLU A 156 -20.04 6.89 -15.66
C GLU A 156 -18.66 7.12 -16.31
N ASN A 157 -17.97 8.20 -15.92
CA ASN A 157 -16.51 8.23 -16.06
C ASN A 157 -15.92 7.25 -15.05
N ARG A 158 -15.77 5.99 -15.45
CA ARG A 158 -14.90 5.04 -14.74
C ARG A 158 -13.50 5.66 -14.69
N ASN A 159 -13.16 6.27 -13.55
CA ASN A 159 -11.85 6.85 -13.25
C ASN A 159 -10.75 5.84 -13.58
N ARG A 160 -10.17 5.98 -14.77
CA ARG A 160 -8.92 5.30 -15.12
C ARG A 160 -7.85 6.10 -14.41
N LEU A 161 -7.31 5.56 -13.32
CA LEU A 161 -6.24 6.20 -12.59
C LEU A 161 -5.07 6.50 -13.55
N GLY A 162 -4.50 7.71 -13.46
CA GLY A 162 -3.32 8.09 -14.22
C GLY A 162 -2.13 7.17 -13.93
N ALA A 163 -1.10 7.15 -14.78
CA ALA A 163 0.08 6.32 -14.55
C ALA A 163 0.75 6.63 -13.20
N GLN A 164 0.95 7.92 -12.92
CA GLN A 164 1.47 8.40 -11.63
C GLN A 164 0.56 7.99 -10.47
N GLU A 165 -0.76 8.14 -10.63
CA GLU A 165 -1.73 7.79 -9.59
C GLU A 165 -1.71 6.29 -9.26
N LYS A 166 -1.49 5.43 -10.26
CA LYS A 166 -1.31 3.99 -10.02
C LYS A 166 -0.02 3.69 -9.25
N GLN A 167 1.07 4.38 -9.58
CA GLN A 167 2.35 4.22 -8.90
C GLN A 167 2.23 4.67 -7.44
N ASP A 168 1.74 5.89 -7.24
CA ASP A 168 1.58 6.51 -5.92
C ASP A 168 0.60 5.74 -5.02
N SER A 169 -0.41 5.08 -5.61
CA SER A 169 -1.34 4.20 -4.87
C SER A 169 -0.70 2.91 -4.34
N PHE A 170 0.47 2.54 -4.85
CA PHE A 170 1.19 1.33 -4.47
C PHE A 170 2.43 1.64 -3.63
N ILE A 171 3.21 2.64 -4.03
CA ILE A 171 4.41 3.12 -3.33
C ILE A 171 4.42 4.64 -3.42
N ILE A 172 4.54 5.30 -2.27
CA ILE A 172 4.83 6.74 -2.25
C ILE A 172 6.32 6.94 -2.51
N TYR A 173 6.64 7.66 -3.57
CA TYR A 173 8.00 8.08 -3.85
C TYR A 173 8.17 9.57 -3.54
N VAL A 174 9.22 9.92 -2.80
CA VAL A 174 9.59 11.31 -2.48
C VAL A 174 11.09 11.51 -2.65
N GLU A 175 11.51 12.71 -3.07
CA GLU A 175 12.93 13.00 -3.27
C GLU A 175 13.64 13.21 -1.93
N THR A 176 12.94 13.77 -0.95
CA THR A 176 13.49 14.07 0.38
C THR A 176 12.57 13.59 1.50
N SER A 177 13.14 13.31 2.67
CA SER A 177 12.35 12.88 3.84
C SER A 177 11.39 13.97 4.35
N ALA A 178 11.69 15.24 4.07
CA ALA A 178 10.83 16.37 4.44
C ALA A 178 9.48 16.34 3.71
N GLU A 179 9.40 15.69 2.55
CA GLU A 179 8.19 15.62 1.72
C GLU A 179 7.22 14.52 2.16
N ILE A 180 7.65 13.58 3.01
CA ILE A 180 6.86 12.40 3.40
C ILE A 180 5.48 12.81 3.96
N THR A 181 5.46 13.73 4.93
CA THR A 181 4.22 14.17 5.57
C THR A 181 3.26 14.79 4.55
N GLY A 182 3.77 15.65 3.67
CA GLY A 182 2.97 16.27 2.62
C GLY A 182 2.42 15.23 1.63
N ALA A 183 3.22 14.24 1.25
CA ALA A 183 2.78 13.16 0.37
C ALA A 183 1.68 12.30 0.99
N LEU A 184 1.82 11.94 2.28
CA LEU A 184 0.82 11.16 3.02
C LEU A 184 -0.51 11.93 3.19
N ILE A 185 -0.46 13.24 3.44
CA ILE A 185 -1.67 14.07 3.50
C ILE A 185 -2.39 14.06 2.14
N ARG A 186 -1.66 14.22 1.03
CA ARG A 186 -2.23 14.19 -0.32
C ARG A 186 -2.86 12.84 -0.66
N GLU A 187 -2.21 11.73 -0.29
CA GLU A 187 -2.78 10.38 -0.47
C GLU A 187 -4.07 10.20 0.33
N ARG A 188 -4.06 10.61 1.60
CA ARG A 188 -5.24 10.50 2.45
C ARG A 188 -6.43 11.28 1.88
N GLN A 189 -6.20 12.53 1.46
CA GLN A 189 -7.26 13.36 0.86
C GLN A 189 -7.85 12.68 -0.38
N ARG A 190 -7.02 12.03 -1.20
CA ARG A 190 -7.48 11.25 -2.36
C ARG A 190 -8.33 10.05 -1.94
N HIS A 191 -7.90 9.28 -0.95
CA HIS A 191 -8.66 8.15 -0.43
C HIS A 191 -10.01 8.58 0.20
N GLN A 192 -10.02 9.69 0.93
CA GLN A 192 -11.24 10.28 1.52
C GLN A 192 -12.21 10.72 0.42
N ALA A 193 -11.73 11.48 -0.57
CA ALA A 193 -12.54 11.90 -1.72
C ALA A 193 -13.09 10.70 -2.51
N ALA A 194 -12.35 9.59 -2.57
CA ALA A 194 -12.76 8.36 -3.23
C ALA A 194 -13.69 7.46 -2.37
N GLY A 195 -13.92 7.79 -1.09
CA GLY A 195 -14.67 6.94 -0.16
C GLY A 195 -14.00 5.59 0.08
N THR A 196 -12.66 5.55 0.08
CA THR A 196 -11.86 4.34 0.27
C THR A 196 -10.98 4.42 1.50
N THR A 197 -10.62 3.26 2.06
CA THR A 197 -9.73 3.17 3.21
C THR A 197 -8.29 3.37 2.78
N PHE A 198 -7.58 4.28 3.43
CA PHE A 198 -6.15 4.47 3.22
C PHE A 198 -5.38 3.43 4.04
N GLN A 199 -4.78 2.49 3.32
CA GLN A 199 -4.05 1.35 3.85
C GLN A 199 -2.64 1.77 4.30
N PRO A 200 -1.93 0.93 5.08
CA PRO A 200 -0.49 1.04 5.19
C PRO A 200 0.14 1.16 3.79
N ILE A 201 1.22 1.93 3.65
CA ILE A 201 1.83 2.15 2.33
C ILE A 201 3.37 2.22 2.43
N PRO A 202 4.11 1.53 1.54
CA PRO A 202 5.55 1.70 1.42
C PRO A 202 5.91 3.12 0.94
N ILE A 203 7.01 3.65 1.46
CA ILE A 203 7.57 4.95 1.09
C ILE A 203 9.03 4.78 0.72
N PHE A 204 9.42 5.24 -0.48
CA PHE A 204 10.80 5.29 -0.94
C PHE A 204 11.29 6.73 -0.94
N VAL A 205 12.49 6.98 -0.39
CA VAL A 205 13.04 8.32 -0.21
C VAL A 205 14.39 8.46 -0.91
N GLY A 206 14.60 9.58 -1.61
CA GLY A 206 15.81 9.85 -2.39
C GLY A 206 15.57 9.60 -3.88
N PRO A 207 16.57 9.85 -4.75
CA PRO A 207 16.45 9.58 -6.17
C PRO A 207 16.06 8.12 -6.43
N LEU A 208 15.06 7.85 -7.27
CA LEU A 208 14.51 6.50 -7.48
C LEU A 208 15.58 5.44 -7.85
N GLU A 209 16.59 5.85 -8.61
CA GLU A 209 17.71 4.98 -9.03
C GLU A 209 18.77 4.79 -7.93
N ARG A 210 18.76 5.64 -6.91
CA ARG A 210 19.70 5.66 -5.77
C ARG A 210 18.96 6.04 -4.48
N PRO A 211 17.97 5.24 -4.06
CA PRO A 211 17.18 5.52 -2.86
C PRO A 211 18.08 5.51 -1.62
N THR A 212 17.71 6.31 -0.64
CA THR A 212 18.48 6.58 0.58
C THR A 212 17.79 6.06 1.85
N ALA A 213 16.47 5.88 1.82
CA ALA A 213 15.72 5.31 2.93
C ALA A 213 14.39 4.70 2.47
N PHE A 214 13.88 3.78 3.27
CA PHE A 214 12.61 3.08 3.05
C PHE A 214 11.81 3.05 4.33
N TYR A 215 10.50 3.24 4.19
CA TYR A 215 9.58 3.19 5.31
C TYR A 215 8.30 2.45 4.92
N VAL A 216 7.58 1.97 5.92
CA VAL A 216 6.16 1.63 5.81
C VAL A 216 5.41 2.58 6.72
N SER A 217 4.52 3.39 6.14
CA SER A 217 3.65 4.28 6.91
C SER A 217 2.41 3.53 7.32
N MET A 218 2.15 3.48 8.63
CA MET A 218 0.87 3.07 9.16
C MET A 218 -0.04 4.30 9.21
N ASN A 219 -1.11 4.30 8.42
CA ASN A 219 -2.05 5.41 8.36
C ASN A 219 -3.01 5.39 9.57
N ILE A 220 -2.54 5.95 10.68
CA ILE A 220 -3.20 5.84 11.99
C ILE A 220 -3.60 7.22 12.48
N CYS A 221 -2.66 8.18 12.53
CA CYS A 221 -2.94 9.55 12.96
C CYS A 221 -2.94 10.55 11.80
N GLN A 222 -3.78 11.60 11.92
CA GLN A 222 -3.85 12.63 10.90
C GLN A 222 -2.57 13.46 10.79
N ASP A 223 -1.93 13.75 11.92
CA ASP A 223 -0.85 14.72 12.01
C ASP A 223 0.55 14.09 12.22
N ASN A 224 0.62 12.83 12.65
CA ASN A 224 1.88 12.13 12.88
C ASN A 224 1.79 10.65 12.46
N PRO A 225 2.12 10.31 11.21
CA PRO A 225 2.10 8.93 10.75
C PRO A 225 3.17 8.11 11.48
N ILE A 226 2.85 6.87 11.82
CA ILE A 226 3.84 5.94 12.35
C ILE A 226 4.64 5.39 11.18
N LEU A 227 5.94 5.64 11.18
CA LEU A 227 6.86 5.23 10.12
C LEU A 227 7.76 4.11 10.63
N TYR A 228 7.57 2.90 10.10
CA TYR A 228 8.52 1.81 10.34
C TYR A 228 9.63 1.88 9.30
N LYS A 229 10.85 2.18 9.75
CA LYS A 229 12.03 2.19 8.87
C LYS A 229 12.49 0.76 8.58
N VAL A 230 12.91 0.52 7.34
CA VAL A 230 13.47 -0.76 6.88
C VAL A 230 14.69 -0.54 5.99
N ASP A 231 15.44 -1.61 5.73
CA ASP A 231 16.76 -1.52 5.10
C ASP A 231 16.73 -1.58 3.58
N SER A 232 15.65 -2.10 2.98
CA SER A 232 15.54 -2.27 1.54
C SER A 232 14.12 -2.05 0.99
N PRO A 233 13.99 -1.81 -0.34
CA PRO A 233 12.69 -1.75 -1.01
C PRO A 233 11.85 -3.02 -0.78
N LEU A 234 12.51 -4.19 -0.77
CA LEU A 234 11.84 -5.47 -0.58
C LEU A 234 11.36 -5.64 0.84
N ASP A 235 12.14 -5.21 1.82
CA ASP A 235 11.71 -5.25 3.22
C ASP A 235 10.51 -4.33 3.45
N ALA A 236 10.43 -3.20 2.75
CA ALA A 236 9.26 -2.32 2.82
C ALA A 236 8.01 -3.00 2.26
N ILE A 237 8.12 -3.63 1.09
CA ILE A 237 7.00 -4.37 0.49
C ILE A 237 6.60 -5.57 1.35
N ASN A 238 7.59 -6.30 1.88
CA ASN A 238 7.34 -7.46 2.73
C ASN A 238 6.68 -7.05 4.05
N LEU A 239 7.19 -6.04 4.75
CA LEU A 239 6.60 -5.52 5.97
C LEU A 239 5.19 -4.98 5.73
N TRP A 240 4.98 -4.22 4.65
CA TRP A 240 3.67 -3.72 4.26
C TRP A 240 2.66 -4.85 4.08
N PHE A 241 3.03 -5.88 3.32
CA PHE A 241 2.20 -7.07 3.13
C PHE A 241 1.91 -7.76 4.46
N GLN A 242 2.94 -8.03 5.26
CA GLN A 242 2.80 -8.71 6.56
C GLN A 242 1.90 -7.93 7.52
N ALA A 243 2.09 -6.62 7.63
CA ALA A 243 1.26 -5.75 8.47
C ALA A 243 -0.20 -5.75 8.02
N THR A 244 -0.45 -5.70 6.70
CA THR A 244 -1.81 -5.73 6.13
C THR A 244 -2.55 -7.00 6.55
N TYR A 245 -1.91 -8.17 6.45
CA TYR A 245 -2.50 -9.44 6.85
C TYR A 245 -2.60 -9.62 8.36
N ALA A 246 -1.57 -9.22 9.12
CA ALA A 246 -1.58 -9.28 10.58
C ALA A 246 -2.73 -8.49 11.21
N LEU A 247 -3.04 -7.33 10.62
CA LEU A 247 -4.11 -6.42 11.05
C LEU A 247 -5.47 -6.77 10.42
N GLY A 248 -5.56 -7.83 9.61
CA GLY A 248 -6.82 -8.25 8.98
C GLY A 248 -7.41 -7.19 8.04
N LEU A 249 -6.56 -6.36 7.42
CA LEU A 249 -7.02 -5.26 6.60
C LEU A 249 -7.62 -5.76 5.29
N THR A 250 -8.83 -5.31 5.00
CA THR A 250 -9.48 -5.58 3.72
C THR A 250 -8.90 -4.69 2.65
N TYR A 251 -8.50 -5.30 1.54
CA TYR A 251 -8.08 -4.56 0.38
C TYR A 251 -9.25 -3.72 -0.14
N PRO A 252 -9.07 -2.46 -0.57
CA PRO A 252 -10.18 -1.66 -1.10
C PRO A 252 -10.86 -2.38 -2.27
N LYS A 253 -12.20 -2.43 -2.29
CA LYS A 253 -13.01 -3.07 -3.35
C LYS A 253 -12.59 -2.72 -4.79
N ARG A 254 -12.00 -1.53 -5.00
CA ARG A 254 -11.53 -1.07 -6.32
C ARG A 254 -10.31 -1.84 -6.85
N SER A 255 -9.68 -2.61 -5.98
CA SER A 255 -8.45 -3.35 -6.27
C SER A 255 -8.60 -4.85 -5.97
N GLU A 256 -9.82 -5.29 -5.60
CA GLU A 256 -10.24 -6.69 -5.71
C GLU A 256 -10.36 -7.02 -7.21
N GLN A 257 -9.64 -8.04 -7.69
CA GLN A 257 -9.71 -8.51 -9.09
C GLN A 257 -10.77 -9.60 -9.26
#